data_AF-A0A7J2KKR5-F1
#
_entry.id   AF-A0A7J2KKR5-F1
#
_cell.length_a   1.000
_cell.length_b   1.000
_cell.length_c   1.000
_cell.angle_alpha   90.00
_cell.angle_beta   90.00
_cell.angle_gamma   90.00
#
_symmetry.space_group_name_H-M   'P 1'
#
loop_
_entity.id
_entity.type
_entity.pdbx_description
1 polymer ?
#
loop_
_entity_poly.entity_id
_entity_poly.type
_entity_poly.pdbx_seq_one_letter_code
_entity_poly.pdbx_strand_id
1 'polypeptide(L)'
;MTDEKQEKPNEVNVEEQEKGVIKTEVSEEMKKAYLDYAMSVIVSRAIPAIEDGLKPVQRRILYAMNQMGLKPGSSTRKSAKVVGKVIGDYHPHGDTAVYDAMVRMAQDFSLRYPLVFGQGNFGCFTADTKVKLVDGRDLSFIELVREHKQGKRNFTFTVDKDGLIRISEVKNPRKTKENAEIMKVILDNGEEIKCTLNHKFMLKDGSYKEAKDLMSRDSLMPTYFRLSAKDDDPNAVGYTMIFQPKSDSWNFVHILSDEWNLRNNIYQKPAGKIRHHINFNKLNNNPDNIRRMHWKEHWKTHYNFTSMKHKNDAEYREKLSKGREKYWSDKKNREAYSKRMTERNLKNWKKKDYREKMILTLSEVYKRYLKEHPERIEEFRKTASITMKRLWGIPEYKQLFHEK
;
A
#
# COMPACT_ATOMS: atom_id res chain seq x y z
N MET A 1 1.93 49.58 48.56
CA MET A 1 3.40 49.55 48.58
C MET A 1 3.87 48.58 47.51
N THR A 2 4.04 49.08 46.31
CA THR A 2 4.89 48.52 45.26
C THR A 2 5.32 49.71 44.44
N ASP A 3 6.61 50.05 44.56
CA ASP A 3 7.24 51.23 43.99
C ASP A 3 7.14 51.24 42.46
N GLU A 4 6.43 52.22 41.89
CA GLU A 4 6.62 52.62 40.50
C GLU A 4 7.98 53.33 40.39
N LYS A 5 9.01 52.58 39.99
CA LYS A 5 10.27 53.17 39.54
C LYS A 5 10.00 53.92 38.23
N GLN A 6 10.03 55.25 38.30
CA GLN A 6 10.12 56.11 37.13
C GLN A 6 11.43 55.82 36.38
N GLU A 7 11.34 55.24 35.19
CA GLU A 7 12.45 55.20 34.24
C GLU A 7 12.73 56.63 33.76
N LYS A 8 13.97 57.09 34.02
CA LYS A 8 14.46 58.36 33.49
C LYS A 8 14.59 58.27 31.96
N PRO A 9 14.33 59.36 31.20
CA PRO A 9 14.59 59.37 29.77
C PRO A 9 16.09 59.20 29.54
N ASN A 10 16.46 58.24 28.68
CA ASN A 10 17.83 58.13 28.17
C ASN A 10 18.20 59.44 27.48
N GLU A 11 19.20 60.13 28.02
CA GLU A 11 19.88 61.22 27.33
C GLU A 11 20.49 60.66 26.04
N VAL A 12 19.89 61.00 24.90
CA VAL A 12 20.43 60.65 23.60
C VAL A 12 21.61 61.56 23.33
N ASN A 13 22.80 60.98 23.40
CA ASN A 13 24.05 61.61 23.01
C ASN A 13 23.95 61.99 21.52
N VAL A 14 23.90 63.30 21.24
CA VAL A 14 23.78 63.84 19.87
C VAL A 14 25.16 63.79 19.22
N GLU A 15 25.58 62.60 18.80
CA GLU A 15 26.74 62.43 17.92
C GLU A 15 26.35 62.72 16.47
N GLU A 16 27.11 63.64 15.87
CA GLU A 16 27.09 64.09 14.48
C GLU A 16 26.43 63.10 13.51
N GLN A 17 25.27 63.47 12.98
CA GLN A 17 24.67 62.78 11.85
C GLN A 17 25.47 63.14 10.58
N GLU A 18 26.19 62.17 10.02
CA GLU A 18 26.69 62.29 8.65
C GLU A 18 25.51 62.57 7.71
N LYS A 19 25.62 63.62 6.88
CA LYS A 19 24.57 64.00 5.94
C LYS A 19 24.22 62.82 5.02
N GLY A 20 23.01 62.29 5.19
CA GLY A 20 22.48 61.18 4.38
C GLY A 20 22.42 59.83 5.08
N VAL A 21 22.89 59.70 6.33
CA VAL A 21 22.87 58.45 7.09
C VAL A 21 21.83 58.50 8.21
N ILE A 22 20.77 57.69 8.08
CA ILE A 22 19.74 57.54 9.12
C ILE A 22 20.14 56.35 10.00
N LYS A 23 20.59 56.63 11.23
CA LYS A 23 20.84 55.60 12.23
C LYS A 23 19.51 54.95 12.64
N THR A 24 19.34 53.66 12.37
CA THR A 24 18.13 52.90 12.71
C THR A 24 18.52 51.69 13.56
N GLU A 25 17.73 51.39 14.58
CA GLU A 25 17.97 50.24 15.44
C GLU A 25 17.55 48.94 14.72
N VAL A 26 18.41 47.92 14.80
CA VAL A 26 18.26 46.68 14.00
C VAL A 26 17.00 45.90 14.40
N SER A 27 16.68 45.82 15.69
CA SER A 27 15.49 45.11 16.15
C SER A 27 14.19 45.76 15.68
N GLU A 28 14.14 47.09 15.64
CA GLU A 28 12.99 47.85 15.12
C GLU A 28 12.82 47.63 13.61
N GLU A 29 13.90 47.76 12.84
CA GLU A 29 13.88 47.56 11.39
C GLU A 29 13.53 46.11 11.03
N MET A 30 14.10 45.12 11.75
CA MET A 30 13.77 43.71 11.54
C MET A 30 12.30 43.42 11.81
N LYS A 31 11.74 43.96 12.90
CA LYS A 31 10.32 43.76 13.24
C LYS A 31 9.41 44.36 12.18
N LYS A 32 9.72 45.58 11.71
CA LYS A 32 8.97 46.27 10.67
C LYS A 32 9.04 45.53 9.34
N ALA A 33 10.25 45.21 8.86
CA ALA A 33 10.45 44.47 7.61
C ALA A 33 9.76 43.10 7.63
N TYR A 34 9.82 42.39 8.77
CA TYR A 34 9.13 41.12 8.94
C TYR A 34 7.60 41.28 8.86
N LEU A 35 7.02 42.26 9.57
CA LEU A 35 5.58 42.52 9.56
C LEU A 35 5.09 42.95 8.17
N ASP A 36 5.80 43.84 7.49
CA ASP A 36 5.44 44.31 6.15
C ASP A 36 5.46 43.16 5.14
N TYR A 37 6.51 42.33 5.18
CA TYR A 37 6.58 41.14 4.33
C TYR A 37 5.48 40.14 4.67
N ALA A 38 5.26 39.83 5.94
CA ALA A 38 4.23 38.88 6.38
C ALA A 38 2.83 39.33 5.96
N MET A 39 2.49 40.60 6.15
CA MET A 39 1.20 41.17 5.75
C MET A 39 1.02 41.09 4.23
N SER A 40 2.06 41.42 3.44
CA SER A 40 2.00 41.31 1.98
C SER A 40 1.74 39.87 1.51
N VAL A 41 2.33 38.87 2.19
CA VAL A 41 2.14 37.45 1.87
C VAL A 41 0.72 37.00 2.21
N ILE A 42 0.21 37.36 3.38
CA ILE A 42 -1.13 36.97 3.85
C ILE A 42 -2.19 37.54 2.90
N VAL A 43 -2.15 38.84 2.64
CA VAL A 43 -3.21 39.55 1.91
C VAL A 43 -3.10 39.34 0.40
N SER A 44 -1.90 39.37 -0.17
CA SER A 44 -1.71 39.48 -1.62
C SER A 44 -1.07 38.26 -2.28
N ARG A 45 -0.90 37.14 -1.57
CA ARG A 45 -0.27 35.94 -2.14
C ARG A 45 -0.90 34.62 -1.68
N ALA A 46 -0.96 34.39 -0.38
CA ALA A 46 -1.19 33.07 0.19
C ALA A 46 -2.68 32.70 0.28
N ILE A 47 -3.51 33.62 0.76
CA ILE A 47 -4.92 33.37 1.07
C ILE A 47 -5.81 33.80 -0.11
N PRO A 48 -6.76 32.95 -0.56
CA PRO A 48 -7.74 33.35 -1.57
C PRO A 48 -8.75 34.36 -1.00
N ALA A 49 -9.29 35.22 -1.86
CA ALA A 49 -10.37 36.11 -1.47
C ALA A 49 -11.67 35.31 -1.25
N ILE A 50 -12.52 35.72 -0.31
CA ILE A 50 -13.72 34.96 0.08
C ILE A 50 -14.80 35.02 -0.99
N GLU A 51 -14.83 36.09 -1.77
CA GLU A 51 -15.86 36.41 -2.74
C GLU A 51 -15.78 35.53 -3.99
N ASP A 52 -14.56 35.20 -4.42
CA ASP A 52 -14.31 34.42 -5.63
C ASP A 52 -13.49 33.14 -5.41
N GLY A 53 -12.92 32.95 -4.22
CA GLY A 53 -12.08 31.80 -3.89
C GLY A 53 -10.74 31.79 -4.63
N LEU A 54 -10.32 32.89 -5.26
CA LEU A 54 -9.12 32.96 -6.09
C LEU A 54 -7.96 33.66 -5.36
N LYS A 55 -6.75 33.14 -5.57
CA LYS A 55 -5.51 33.85 -5.24
C LYS A 55 -5.23 34.93 -6.29
N PRO A 56 -4.47 35.99 -5.97
CA PRO A 56 -4.20 37.07 -6.92
C PRO A 56 -3.60 36.62 -8.26
N VAL A 57 -2.71 35.62 -8.27
CA VAL A 57 -2.14 35.08 -9.53
C VAL A 57 -3.20 34.42 -10.41
N GLN A 58 -4.12 33.66 -9.83
CA GLN A 58 -5.20 32.97 -10.56
C GLN A 58 -6.16 33.98 -11.18
N ARG A 59 -6.56 34.99 -10.40
CA ARG A 59 -7.42 36.10 -10.85
C ARG A 59 -6.81 36.85 -12.02
N ARG A 60 -5.52 37.19 -11.93
CA ARG A 60 -4.78 37.89 -13.00
C ARG A 60 -4.68 37.05 -14.27
N ILE A 61 -4.45 35.74 -14.17
CA ILE A 61 -4.45 34.83 -15.32
C ILE A 61 -5.82 34.83 -16.01
N LEU A 62 -6.91 34.60 -15.27
CA LEU A 62 -8.25 34.55 -15.85
C LEU A 62 -8.66 35.90 -16.44
N TYR A 63 -8.32 37.00 -15.79
CA TYR A 63 -8.56 38.35 -16.29
C TYR A 63 -7.80 38.62 -17.59
N ALA A 64 -6.50 38.30 -17.64
CA ALA A 64 -5.70 38.44 -18.87
C ALA A 64 -6.25 37.57 -20.01
N MET A 65 -6.65 36.32 -19.72
CA MET A 65 -7.29 35.44 -20.71
C MET A 65 -8.59 36.04 -21.26
N ASN A 66 -9.40 36.65 -20.40
CA ASN A 66 -10.62 37.36 -20.81
C ASN A 66 -10.31 38.57 -21.68
N GLN A 67 -9.33 39.41 -21.31
CA GLN A 67 -8.88 40.56 -22.12
C GLN A 67 -8.29 40.14 -23.47
N MET A 68 -7.68 38.96 -23.55
CA MET A 68 -7.19 38.36 -24.80
C MET A 68 -8.31 37.72 -25.65
N GLY A 69 -9.57 37.74 -25.18
CA GLY A 69 -10.70 37.15 -25.89
C GLY A 69 -10.72 35.62 -25.91
N LEU A 70 -10.04 34.95 -24.97
CA LEU A 70 -9.94 33.49 -24.90
C LEU A 70 -11.19 32.87 -24.27
N LYS A 71 -12.32 32.97 -24.99
CA LYS A 71 -13.61 32.43 -24.55
C LYS A 71 -13.72 30.92 -24.82
N PRO A 72 -14.57 30.18 -24.08
CA PRO A 72 -14.90 28.80 -24.41
C PRO A 72 -15.34 28.65 -25.87
N GLY A 73 -14.79 27.66 -26.59
CA GLY A 73 -15.05 27.45 -28.01
C GLY A 73 -14.08 28.16 -28.97
N SER A 74 -13.24 29.08 -28.48
CA SER A 74 -12.17 29.67 -29.28
C SER A 74 -10.97 28.72 -29.43
N SER A 75 -10.22 28.85 -30.53
CA SER A 75 -8.98 28.11 -30.75
C SER A 75 -7.95 28.41 -29.65
N THR A 76 -7.23 27.38 -29.20
CA THR A 76 -6.21 27.53 -28.16
C THR A 76 -5.08 28.47 -28.58
N ARG A 77 -4.40 29.06 -27.59
CA ARG A 77 -3.25 29.95 -27.79
C ARG A 77 -2.05 29.41 -27.02
N LYS A 78 -0.84 29.75 -27.49
CA LYS A 78 0.42 29.38 -26.83
C LYS A 78 0.42 29.92 -25.39
N SER A 79 0.67 29.05 -24.41
CA SER A 79 0.74 29.41 -22.99
C SER A 79 1.70 30.57 -22.72
N ALA A 80 2.84 30.61 -23.39
CA ALA A 80 3.82 31.70 -23.29
C ALA A 80 3.22 33.08 -23.61
N LYS A 81 2.25 33.16 -24.53
CA LYS A 81 1.57 34.43 -24.87
C LYS A 81 0.68 34.91 -23.72
N VAL A 82 -0.03 33.98 -23.07
CA VAL A 82 -0.87 34.29 -21.91
C VAL A 82 0.01 34.69 -20.72
N VAL A 83 1.05 33.91 -20.43
CA VAL A 83 2.02 34.20 -19.37
C VAL A 83 2.69 35.57 -19.59
N GLY A 84 3.16 35.85 -20.81
CA GLY A 84 3.75 37.15 -21.15
C GLY A 84 2.78 38.32 -20.95
N LYS A 85 1.50 38.16 -21.31
CA LYS A 85 0.47 39.19 -21.06
C LYS A 85 0.26 39.42 -19.56
N VAL A 86 0.16 38.34 -18.79
CA VAL A 86 -0.02 38.42 -17.33
C VAL A 86 1.15 39.14 -16.66
N ILE A 87 2.39 38.83 -17.03
CA ILE A 87 3.57 39.48 -16.45
C ILE A 87 3.65 40.94 -16.88
N GLY A 88 3.40 41.20 -18.17
CA GLY A 88 3.51 42.54 -18.75
C GLY A 88 2.55 43.55 -18.14
N ASP A 89 1.30 43.17 -17.85
CA ASP A 89 0.31 44.14 -17.36
C ASP A 89 -0.07 43.98 -15.89
N TYR A 90 0.00 42.77 -15.32
CA TYR A 90 -0.70 42.46 -14.07
C TYR A 90 0.15 41.82 -12.97
N HIS A 91 1.23 41.11 -13.29
CA HIS A 91 1.96 40.28 -12.33
C HIS A 91 3.48 40.47 -12.44
N PRO A 92 4.07 41.41 -11.68
CA PRO A 92 5.50 41.74 -11.76
C PRO A 92 6.38 40.72 -11.01
N HIS A 93 6.13 39.43 -11.23
CA HIS A 93 6.85 38.31 -10.64
C HIS A 93 7.15 37.25 -11.70
N GLY A 94 7.96 36.25 -11.35
CA GLY A 94 8.49 35.26 -12.28
C GLY A 94 7.44 34.53 -13.12
N ASP A 95 7.79 34.28 -14.37
CA ASP A 95 6.98 33.57 -15.38
C ASP A 95 6.59 32.16 -14.97
N THR A 96 7.50 31.47 -14.29
CA THR A 96 7.33 30.10 -13.82
C THR A 96 6.14 29.98 -12.87
N ALA A 97 5.98 30.93 -11.93
CA ALA A 97 4.87 30.93 -10.98
C ALA A 97 3.51 31.11 -11.68
N VAL A 98 3.47 31.96 -12.71
CA VAL A 98 2.25 32.20 -13.51
C VAL A 98 1.91 30.96 -14.35
N TYR A 99 2.91 30.37 -15.00
CA TYR A 99 2.72 29.17 -15.82
C TYR A 99 2.24 27.99 -14.99
N ASP A 100 2.86 27.72 -13.83
CA ASP A 100 2.49 26.61 -12.96
C ASP A 100 1.07 26.78 -12.39
N ALA A 101 0.70 28.01 -12.01
CA ALA A 101 -0.65 28.32 -11.58
C ALA A 101 -1.68 28.07 -12.70
N MET A 102 -1.37 28.48 -13.93
CA MET A 102 -2.23 28.27 -15.09
C MET A 102 -2.36 26.78 -15.45
N VAL A 103 -1.25 26.04 -15.42
CA VAL A 103 -1.23 24.59 -15.63
C VAL A 103 -2.10 23.88 -14.60
N ARG A 104 -1.98 24.23 -13.32
CA ARG A 104 -2.78 23.65 -12.25
C ARG A 104 -4.27 23.91 -12.45
N MET A 105 -4.64 25.10 -12.92
CA MET A 105 -6.03 25.44 -13.23
C MET A 105 -6.61 24.66 -14.41
N ALA A 106 -5.76 24.02 -15.22
CA ALA A 106 -6.16 23.18 -16.36
C ALA A 106 -6.19 21.68 -16.06
N GLN A 107 -5.77 21.25 -14.87
CA GLN A 107 -5.69 19.83 -14.48
C GLN A 107 -6.97 19.39 -13.78
N ASP A 108 -7.73 18.50 -14.42
CA ASP A 108 -8.97 17.88 -13.92
C ASP A 108 -8.80 17.04 -12.65
N PHE A 109 -7.59 16.54 -12.39
CA PHE A 109 -7.24 15.86 -11.14
C PHE A 109 -6.81 16.81 -10.01
N SER A 110 -6.45 18.07 -10.31
CA SER A 110 -6.05 19.06 -9.31
C SER A 110 -7.23 19.89 -8.82
N LEU A 111 -8.15 20.23 -9.72
CA LEU A 111 -9.36 20.98 -9.42
C LEU A 111 -10.60 20.14 -9.75
N ARG A 112 -11.59 20.17 -8.85
CA ARG A 112 -12.90 19.53 -9.09
C ARG A 112 -13.57 20.07 -10.36
N TYR A 113 -13.40 21.37 -10.61
CA TYR A 113 -13.87 22.10 -11.78
C TYR A 113 -12.71 22.94 -12.33
N PRO A 114 -12.01 22.47 -13.39
CA PRO A 114 -10.96 23.24 -14.04
C PRO A 114 -11.47 24.57 -14.58
N LEU A 115 -10.69 25.63 -14.38
CA LEU A 115 -11.03 26.99 -14.83
C LEU A 115 -10.38 27.32 -16.19
N VAL A 116 -9.36 26.55 -16.58
CA VAL A 116 -8.63 26.73 -17.83
C VAL A 116 -8.74 25.46 -18.67
N PHE A 117 -9.05 25.60 -19.95
CA PHE A 117 -8.94 24.48 -20.88
C PHE A 117 -7.51 24.42 -21.45
N GLY A 118 -6.76 23.38 -21.09
CA GLY A 118 -5.40 23.16 -21.56
C GLY A 118 -5.34 22.19 -22.73
N GLN A 119 -4.68 22.59 -23.82
CA GLN A 119 -4.26 21.70 -24.91
C GLN A 119 -2.74 21.69 -24.96
N GLY A 120 -2.10 20.60 -24.52
CA GLY A 120 -0.64 20.59 -24.41
C GLY A 120 -0.05 19.32 -23.83
N ASN A 121 1.29 19.29 -23.78
CA ASN A 121 2.10 18.14 -23.43
C ASN A 121 2.47 18.16 -21.95
N PHE A 122 1.84 17.30 -21.15
CA PHE A 122 2.24 17.06 -19.76
C PHE A 122 3.26 15.90 -19.65
N GLY A 123 4.06 15.70 -20.70
CA GLY A 123 4.96 14.56 -20.83
C GLY A 123 4.19 13.26 -21.08
N CYS A 124 4.72 12.36 -21.91
CA CYS A 124 4.08 11.06 -22.15
C CYS A 124 5.12 9.99 -22.47
N PHE A 125 4.73 8.74 -22.28
CA PHE A 125 5.48 7.56 -22.69
C PHE A 125 4.98 7.04 -24.04
N THR A 126 5.76 6.17 -24.68
CA THR A 126 5.32 5.45 -25.88
C THR A 126 4.24 4.42 -25.55
N ALA A 127 3.46 4.05 -26.56
CA ALA A 127 2.26 3.23 -26.40
C ALA A 127 2.58 1.79 -25.94
N ASP A 128 3.78 1.30 -26.27
CA ASP A 128 4.34 0.01 -25.90
C ASP A 128 4.94 -0.03 -24.48
N THR A 129 5.12 1.11 -23.83
CA THR A 129 5.62 1.16 -22.45
C THR A 129 4.67 0.42 -21.50
N LYS A 130 5.23 -0.55 -20.78
CA LYS A 130 4.49 -1.35 -19.80
C LYS A 130 4.42 -0.66 -18.45
N VAL A 131 3.26 -0.76 -17.82
CA VAL A 131 2.97 -0.28 -16.47
C VAL A 131 2.68 -1.48 -15.60
N LYS A 132 3.44 -1.59 -14.52
CA LYS A 132 3.24 -2.64 -13.51
C LYS A 132 2.00 -2.37 -12.69
N LEU A 133 1.07 -3.32 -12.68
CA LEU A 133 -0.19 -3.22 -11.96
C LEU A 133 -0.16 -3.94 -10.61
N VAL A 134 -1.06 -3.51 -9.73
CA VAL A 134 -1.18 -4.03 -8.37
C VAL A 134 -1.69 -5.49 -8.35
N ASP A 135 -2.44 -5.91 -9.37
CA ASP A 135 -2.88 -7.31 -9.53
C ASP A 135 -1.79 -8.27 -10.04
N GLY A 136 -0.57 -7.76 -10.25
CA GLY A 136 0.59 -8.55 -10.70
C GLY A 136 0.75 -8.64 -12.21
N ARG A 137 -0.13 -8.02 -13.01
CA ARG A 137 0.02 -7.93 -14.46
C ARG A 137 0.86 -6.72 -14.85
N ASP A 138 1.53 -6.81 -15.99
CA ASP A 138 2.19 -5.67 -16.63
C ASP A 138 1.47 -5.37 -17.95
N LEU A 139 0.83 -4.21 -18.05
CA LEU A 139 0.07 -3.82 -19.23
C LEU A 139 0.72 -2.64 -19.94
N SER A 140 0.78 -2.69 -21.27
CA SER A 140 1.13 -1.54 -22.10
C SER A 140 0.08 -0.43 -21.98
N PHE A 141 0.44 0.80 -22.34
CA PHE A 141 -0.54 1.89 -22.44
C PHE A 141 -1.68 1.57 -23.41
N ILE A 142 -1.42 0.83 -24.50
CA ILE A 142 -2.47 0.39 -25.44
C ILE A 142 -3.49 -0.51 -24.74
N GLU A 143 -3.02 -1.48 -23.97
CA GLU A 143 -3.87 -2.40 -23.22
C GLU A 143 -4.62 -1.68 -22.10
N LEU A 144 -3.97 -0.75 -21.39
CA LEU A 144 -4.63 0.07 -20.38
C LEU A 144 -5.76 0.92 -20.95
N VAL A 145 -5.55 1.54 -22.12
CA VAL A 145 -6.59 2.31 -22.83
C VAL A 145 -7.76 1.40 -23.21
N ARG A 146 -7.46 0.19 -23.71
CA ARG A 146 -8.50 -0.79 -24.08
C ARG A 146 -9.31 -1.24 -22.86
N GLU A 147 -8.65 -1.62 -21.78
CA GLU A 147 -9.32 -2.04 -20.54
C GLU A 147 -10.13 -0.89 -19.93
N HIS A 148 -9.60 0.34 -19.96
CA HIS A 148 -10.31 1.50 -19.44
C HIS A 148 -11.60 1.80 -20.24
N LYS A 149 -11.57 1.66 -21.57
CA LYS A 149 -12.78 1.77 -22.41
C LYS A 149 -13.83 0.71 -22.10
N GLN A 150 -13.44 -0.45 -21.58
CA GLN A 150 -14.34 -1.50 -21.12
C GLN A 150 -14.89 -1.25 -19.71
N GLY A 151 -14.55 -0.11 -19.09
CA GLY A 151 -14.97 0.24 -17.72
C GLY A 151 -14.14 -0.47 -16.64
N LYS A 152 -13.04 -1.14 -17.00
CA LYS A 152 -12.19 -1.82 -16.03
C LYS A 152 -11.32 -0.81 -15.29
N ARG A 153 -11.32 -0.93 -13.97
CA ARG A 153 -10.47 -0.14 -13.06
C ARG A 153 -9.13 -0.84 -12.90
N ASN A 154 -8.06 -0.12 -13.17
CA ASN A 154 -6.68 -0.61 -13.03
C ASN A 154 -5.95 0.24 -11.98
N PHE A 155 -5.14 -0.42 -11.16
CA PHE A 155 -4.39 0.23 -10.07
C PHE A 155 -2.90 0.07 -10.30
N THR A 156 -2.15 1.13 -10.04
CA THR A 156 -0.69 1.21 -10.19
C THR A 156 -0.06 1.88 -8.96
N PHE A 157 1.25 2.06 -8.99
CA PHE A 157 2.05 2.67 -7.93
C PHE A 157 2.33 4.15 -8.25
N THR A 158 2.31 4.99 -7.23
CA THR A 158 2.61 6.43 -7.31
C THR A 158 3.41 6.85 -6.08
N VAL A 159 4.10 7.97 -6.15
CA VAL A 159 4.73 8.60 -4.98
C VAL A 159 3.78 9.66 -4.42
N ASP A 160 3.55 9.65 -3.10
CA ASP A 160 2.75 10.67 -2.42
C ASP A 160 3.59 11.90 -2.05
N LYS A 161 2.94 12.93 -1.48
CA LYS A 161 3.59 14.17 -1.05
C LYS A 161 4.69 13.97 0.01
N ASP A 162 4.66 12.85 0.72
CA ASP A 162 5.62 12.50 1.78
C ASP A 162 6.80 11.70 1.21
N GLY A 163 6.80 11.43 -0.10
CA GLY A 163 7.83 10.66 -0.80
C GLY A 163 7.67 9.15 -0.65
N LEU A 164 6.51 8.67 -0.16
CA LEU A 164 6.23 7.25 0.01
C LEU A 164 5.50 6.68 -1.20
N ILE A 165 5.86 5.46 -1.60
CA ILE A 165 5.17 4.76 -2.68
C ILE A 165 3.82 4.25 -2.16
N ARG A 166 2.76 4.65 -2.85
CA ARG A 166 1.37 4.29 -2.57
C ARG A 166 0.71 3.70 -3.80
N ILE A 167 -0.46 3.12 -3.61
CA ILE A 167 -1.32 2.67 -4.70
C ILE A 167 -2.23 3.81 -5.15
N SER A 168 -2.49 3.89 -6.45
CA SER A 168 -3.46 4.82 -7.04
C SER A 168 -4.16 4.17 -8.24
N GLU A 169 -5.36 4.64 -8.53
CA GLU A 169 -6.11 4.22 -9.71
C GLU A 169 -5.55 4.92 -10.96
N VAL A 170 -5.41 4.17 -12.05
CA VAL A 170 -5.02 4.68 -13.36
C VAL A 170 -6.22 5.44 -13.93
N LYS A 171 -6.09 6.77 -14.01
CA LYS A 171 -7.15 7.65 -14.49
C LYS A 171 -6.93 8.07 -15.94
N ASN A 172 -7.97 7.94 -16.75
CA ASN A 172 -8.05 8.46 -18.12
C ASN A 172 -6.81 8.15 -19.00
N PRO A 173 -6.35 6.89 -19.08
CA PRO A 173 -5.30 6.49 -20.01
C PRO A 173 -5.78 6.75 -21.43
N ARG A 174 -5.00 7.53 -22.19
CA ARG A 174 -5.35 7.94 -23.55
C ARG A 174 -4.12 8.25 -24.37
N LYS A 175 -4.27 8.24 -25.68
CA LYS A 175 -3.28 8.79 -26.61
C LYS A 175 -3.29 10.32 -26.47
N THR A 176 -2.13 10.91 -26.24
CA THR A 176 -1.97 12.36 -26.08
C THR A 176 -1.44 13.02 -27.35
N LYS A 177 -0.59 12.32 -28.11
CA LYS A 177 0.10 12.85 -29.30
C LYS A 177 0.40 11.78 -30.35
N GLU A 178 0.69 12.25 -31.55
CA GLU A 178 1.23 11.49 -32.69
C GLU A 178 2.53 12.15 -33.15
N ASN A 179 3.45 11.34 -33.71
CA ASN A 179 4.69 11.80 -34.34
C ASN A 179 5.51 12.78 -33.48
N ALA A 180 5.51 12.58 -32.16
CA ALA A 180 6.31 13.38 -31.24
C ALA A 180 7.76 12.90 -31.24
N GLU A 181 8.69 13.85 -31.06
CA GLU A 181 10.09 13.54 -30.79
C GLU A 181 10.21 12.82 -29.43
N ILE A 182 10.94 11.71 -29.43
CA ILE A 182 11.11 10.84 -28.28
C ILE A 182 12.58 10.69 -27.90
N MET A 183 12.81 10.45 -26.61
CA MET A 183 14.10 10.09 -26.05
C MET A 183 13.98 8.74 -25.34
N LYS A 184 15.05 7.94 -25.42
CA LYS A 184 15.24 6.73 -24.64
C LYS A 184 16.02 7.07 -23.37
N VAL A 185 15.44 6.79 -22.22
CA VAL A 185 16.05 6.96 -20.90
C VAL A 185 16.36 5.58 -20.34
N ILE A 186 17.57 5.40 -19.80
CA ILE A 186 18.00 4.18 -19.12
C ILE A 186 17.95 4.47 -17.62
N LEU A 187 17.20 3.66 -16.88
CA LEU A 187 17.04 3.79 -15.44
C LEU A 187 18.22 3.16 -14.68
N ASP A 188 18.35 3.47 -13.40
CA ASP A 188 19.41 2.94 -12.52
C ASP A 188 19.43 1.40 -12.42
N ASN A 189 18.31 0.73 -12.71
CA ASN A 189 18.21 -0.74 -12.74
C ASN A 189 18.50 -1.35 -14.12
N GLY A 190 18.88 -0.54 -15.11
CA GLY A 190 19.14 -0.96 -16.50
C GLY A 190 17.89 -1.06 -17.38
N GLU A 191 16.69 -0.80 -16.85
CA GLU A 191 15.47 -0.78 -17.67
C GLU A 191 15.46 0.43 -18.60
N GLU A 192 14.88 0.26 -19.78
CA GLU A 192 14.79 1.29 -20.80
C GLU A 192 13.35 1.79 -20.94
N ILE A 193 13.19 3.11 -21.00
CA ILE A 193 11.88 3.74 -21.19
C ILE A 193 11.95 4.81 -22.28
N LYS A 194 10.95 4.81 -23.17
CA LYS A 194 10.82 5.79 -24.24
C LYS A 194 9.75 6.81 -23.86
N CYS A 195 10.10 8.09 -23.96
CA CYS A 195 9.23 9.19 -23.55
C CYS A 195 9.43 10.42 -24.41
N THR A 196 8.48 11.36 -24.36
CA THR A 196 8.63 12.68 -24.98
C THR A 196 9.68 13.51 -24.25
N LEU A 197 10.39 14.39 -24.96
CA LEU A 197 11.48 15.23 -24.43
C LEU A 197 11.15 16.02 -23.15
N ASN A 198 9.91 16.46 -22.97
CA ASN A 198 9.47 17.22 -21.79
C ASN A 198 8.83 16.35 -20.68
N HIS A 199 8.94 15.02 -20.78
CA HIS A 199 8.48 14.15 -19.70
C HIS A 199 9.36 14.34 -18.48
N LYS A 200 8.76 14.61 -17.31
CA LYS A 200 9.52 14.86 -16.08
C LYS A 200 9.76 13.56 -15.32
N PHE A 201 11.02 13.25 -15.07
CA PHE A 201 11.43 12.16 -14.18
C PHE A 201 11.74 12.71 -12.79
N MET A 202 11.36 11.95 -11.76
CA MET A 202 11.75 12.23 -10.39
C MET A 202 13.16 11.66 -10.14
N LEU A 203 14.07 12.51 -9.67
CA LEU A 203 15.42 12.13 -9.25
C LEU A 203 15.39 11.55 -7.82
N LYS A 204 16.48 10.92 -7.37
CA LYS A 204 16.58 10.37 -6.01
C LYS A 204 16.42 11.41 -4.88
N ASP A 205 16.76 12.66 -5.15
CA ASP A 205 16.56 13.77 -4.19
C ASP A 205 15.10 14.26 -4.11
N GLY A 206 14.21 13.70 -4.94
CA GLY A 206 12.79 14.07 -5.03
C GLY A 206 12.50 15.24 -5.97
N SER A 207 13.53 15.88 -6.54
CA SER A 207 13.36 16.90 -7.57
C SER A 207 12.90 16.28 -8.90
N TYR A 208 12.34 17.10 -9.79
CA TYR A 208 11.89 16.66 -11.11
C TYR A 208 12.70 17.34 -12.20
N LYS A 209 13.09 16.57 -13.21
CA LYS A 209 13.83 17.05 -14.38
C LYS A 209 13.21 16.53 -15.67
N GLU A 210 13.13 17.36 -16.71
CA GLU A 210 12.65 16.91 -18.03
C GLU A 210 13.64 15.93 -18.66
N ALA A 211 13.12 14.98 -19.45
CA ALA A 211 13.91 13.94 -20.09
C ALA A 211 15.08 14.53 -20.89
N LYS A 212 14.84 15.60 -21.66
CA LYS A 212 15.85 16.28 -22.47
C LYS A 212 17.00 16.90 -21.66
N ASP A 213 16.77 17.20 -20.38
CA ASP A 213 17.72 17.87 -19.51
C ASP A 213 18.49 16.86 -18.63
N LEU A 214 18.14 15.56 -18.69
CA LEU A 214 18.82 14.50 -17.95
C LEU A 214 20.27 14.34 -18.43
N MET A 215 21.19 14.26 -17.48
CA MET A 215 22.60 13.97 -17.69
C MET A 215 22.94 12.60 -17.08
N SER A 216 24.03 11.96 -17.51
CA SER A 216 24.45 10.64 -16.98
C SER A 216 24.74 10.60 -15.48
N ARG A 217 24.92 11.77 -14.84
CA ARG A 217 25.09 11.92 -13.39
C ARG A 217 23.75 11.99 -12.62
N ASP A 218 22.65 12.20 -13.32
CA ASP A 218 21.33 12.29 -12.71
C ASP A 218 20.82 10.88 -12.42
N SER A 219 20.68 10.57 -11.14
CA SER A 219 20.23 9.26 -10.68
C SER A 219 18.71 9.23 -10.54
N LEU A 220 18.09 8.30 -11.26
CA LEU A 220 16.64 8.12 -11.30
C LEU A 220 16.22 7.09 -10.24
N MET A 221 14.94 7.10 -9.88
CA MET A 221 14.39 6.18 -8.89
C MET A 221 13.46 5.15 -9.54
N PRO A 222 14.00 4.02 -10.07
CA PRO A 222 13.15 2.91 -10.51
C PRO A 222 12.47 2.24 -9.31
N THR A 223 11.35 1.57 -9.59
CA THR A 223 10.63 0.79 -8.56
C THR A 223 11.21 -0.61 -8.45
N TYR A 224 11.50 -1.05 -7.23
CA TYR A 224 12.02 -2.40 -6.95
C TYR A 224 10.95 -3.29 -6.31
N PHE A 225 10.83 -4.50 -6.84
CA PHE A 225 9.89 -5.51 -6.37
C PHE A 225 10.60 -6.81 -6.05
N ARG A 226 10.11 -7.54 -5.04
CA ARG A 226 10.51 -8.93 -4.78
C ARG A 226 9.36 -9.71 -4.16
N LEU A 227 9.51 -11.03 -4.07
CA LEU A 227 8.63 -11.86 -3.26
C LEU A 227 9.20 -11.98 -1.84
N SER A 228 8.33 -11.97 -0.85
CA SER A 228 8.70 -12.21 0.54
C SER A 228 9.21 -13.63 0.75
N ALA A 229 10.24 -13.75 1.57
CA ALA A 229 10.85 -14.99 1.99
C ALA A 229 10.55 -15.26 3.48
N LYS A 230 11.06 -16.38 4.01
CA LYS A 230 10.76 -16.84 5.38
C LYS A 230 11.34 -15.95 6.48
N ASP A 231 12.44 -15.29 6.16
CA ASP A 231 13.14 -14.29 6.96
C ASP A 231 12.35 -12.98 7.07
N ASP A 232 11.57 -12.61 6.05
CA ASP A 232 10.67 -11.44 6.12
C ASP A 232 9.49 -11.69 7.07
N ASP A 233 8.74 -12.76 6.82
CA ASP A 233 7.66 -13.23 7.68
C ASP A 233 7.38 -14.73 7.40
N PRO A 234 7.58 -15.61 8.40
CA PRO A 234 7.33 -17.05 8.26
C PRO A 234 5.90 -17.39 7.82
N ASN A 235 4.93 -16.53 8.12
CA ASN A 235 3.51 -16.72 7.80
C ASN A 235 3.08 -16.05 6.49
N ALA A 236 3.88 -15.11 5.97
CA ALA A 236 3.58 -14.34 4.79
C ALA A 236 4.63 -14.53 3.68
N VAL A 237 5.06 -15.77 3.43
CA VAL A 237 5.96 -16.14 2.33
C VAL A 237 5.24 -16.10 0.97
N GLY A 238 5.93 -15.58 -0.05
CA GLY A 238 5.47 -15.54 -1.44
C GLY A 238 4.49 -14.40 -1.75
N TYR A 239 4.47 -13.35 -0.93
CA TYR A 239 3.71 -12.13 -1.17
C TYR A 239 4.57 -11.10 -1.88
N THR A 240 3.96 -10.30 -2.75
CA THR A 240 4.67 -9.21 -3.42
C THR A 240 5.03 -8.12 -2.41
N MET A 241 6.31 -7.74 -2.41
CA MET A 241 6.85 -6.62 -1.68
C MET A 241 7.38 -5.56 -2.63
N ILE A 242 7.29 -4.30 -2.21
CA ILE A 242 7.84 -3.13 -2.90
C ILE A 242 8.78 -2.41 -1.95
N PHE A 243 9.92 -1.96 -2.48
CA PHE A 243 10.90 -1.20 -1.71
C PHE A 243 10.45 0.26 -1.58
N GLN A 244 10.54 0.82 -0.38
CA GLN A 244 10.22 2.20 -0.05
C GLN A 244 11.52 3.00 0.17
N PRO A 245 11.99 3.77 -0.82
CA PRO A 245 13.31 4.41 -0.73
C PRO A 245 13.41 5.43 0.40
N LYS A 246 12.30 6.13 0.69
CA LYS A 246 12.26 7.12 1.78
C LYS A 246 12.48 6.52 3.17
N SER A 247 12.06 5.28 3.38
CA SER A 247 12.13 4.58 4.68
C SER A 247 13.17 3.46 4.71
N ASP A 248 13.87 3.23 3.60
CA ASP A 248 14.79 2.11 3.39
C ASP A 248 14.21 0.76 3.85
N SER A 249 12.97 0.48 3.46
CA SER A 249 12.25 -0.70 3.94
C SER A 249 11.44 -1.37 2.84
N TRP A 250 11.28 -2.69 2.95
CA TRP A 250 10.38 -3.46 2.09
C TRP A 250 8.98 -3.49 2.70
N ASN A 251 7.97 -3.15 1.91
CA ASN A 251 6.57 -3.17 2.35
C ASN A 251 5.76 -4.14 1.52
N PHE A 252 4.85 -4.86 2.16
CA PHE A 252 3.93 -5.74 1.45
C PHE A 252 2.90 -4.95 0.64
N VAL A 253 2.74 -5.28 -0.64
CA VAL A 253 1.83 -4.56 -1.54
C VAL A 253 0.37 -4.67 -1.09
N HIS A 254 -0.05 -5.81 -0.55
CA HIS A 254 -1.40 -5.97 -0.01
C HIS A 254 -1.70 -5.05 1.19
N ILE A 255 -0.68 -4.64 1.94
CA ILE A 255 -0.83 -3.64 3.02
C ILE A 255 -1.07 -2.26 2.41
N LEU A 256 -0.32 -1.87 1.37
CA LEU A 256 -0.56 -0.61 0.66
C LEU A 256 -1.96 -0.56 0.03
N SER A 257 -2.49 -1.71 -0.37
CA SER A 257 -3.81 -1.85 -0.99
C SER A 257 -4.91 -1.65 0.06
N ASP A 258 -4.71 -2.23 1.24
CA ASP A 258 -5.54 -1.99 2.41
C ASP A 258 -5.49 -0.52 2.88
N GLU A 259 -4.32 0.11 2.87
CA GLU A 259 -4.21 1.54 3.17
C GLU A 259 -4.97 2.41 2.16
N TRP A 260 -4.94 2.05 0.88
CA TRP A 260 -5.73 2.73 -0.15
C TRP A 260 -7.23 2.60 0.15
N ASN A 261 -7.71 1.40 0.50
CA ASN A 261 -9.10 1.17 0.88
C ASN A 261 -9.53 2.03 2.09
N LEU A 262 -8.65 2.14 3.11
CA LEU A 262 -8.90 2.98 4.28
C LEU A 262 -8.99 4.47 3.91
N ARG A 263 -8.10 4.97 3.05
CA ARG A 263 -8.11 6.39 2.61
C ARG A 263 -9.33 6.73 1.75
N ASN A 264 -9.84 5.76 1.00
CA ASN A 264 -11.01 5.93 0.14
C ASN A 264 -12.32 5.53 0.83
N ASN A 265 -12.30 5.28 2.15
CA ASN A 265 -13.47 4.93 2.96
C ASN A 265 -14.24 3.69 2.44
N ILE A 266 -13.55 2.73 1.81
CA ILE A 266 -14.15 1.45 1.40
C ILE A 266 -14.57 0.65 2.65
N TYR A 267 -13.75 0.72 3.69
CA TYR A 267 -14.03 0.24 5.03
C TYR A 267 -13.20 1.04 6.05
N GLN A 268 -13.52 0.90 7.33
CA GLN A 268 -12.81 1.58 8.42
C GLN A 268 -11.87 0.63 9.17
N LYS A 269 -10.89 1.17 9.91
CA LYS A 269 -9.94 0.39 10.72
C LYS A 269 -10.59 -0.62 11.69
N PRO A 270 -11.75 -0.32 12.33
CA PRO A 270 -12.42 -1.28 13.22
C PRO A 270 -12.97 -2.54 12.53
N ALA A 271 -13.04 -2.58 11.19
CA ALA A 271 -13.57 -3.72 10.43
C ALA A 271 -12.73 -5.03 10.59
N GLY A 272 -11.56 -4.94 11.22
CA GLY A 272 -10.76 -6.10 11.54
C GLY A 272 -9.26 -5.85 11.41
N LYS A 273 -8.47 -6.71 12.05
CA LYS A 273 -6.99 -6.65 11.99
C LYS A 273 -6.41 -7.45 10.83
N ILE A 274 -7.16 -8.41 10.29
CA ILE A 274 -6.65 -9.33 9.27
C ILE A 274 -7.00 -8.81 7.90
N ARG A 275 -6.00 -8.78 7.02
CA ARG A 275 -6.14 -8.46 5.60
C ARG A 275 -6.21 -9.76 4.83
N HIS A 276 -7.23 -9.93 4.02
CA HIS A 276 -7.48 -11.18 3.31
C HIS A 276 -7.74 -10.92 1.84
N HIS A 277 -7.06 -11.70 1.00
CA HIS A 277 -7.29 -11.76 -0.44
C HIS A 277 -8.57 -12.56 -0.73
N ILE A 278 -9.61 -11.91 -1.24
CA ILE A 278 -10.94 -12.50 -1.46
C ILE A 278 -10.86 -13.73 -2.37
N ASN A 279 -10.04 -13.67 -3.41
CA ASN A 279 -9.84 -14.78 -4.35
C ASN A 279 -8.75 -15.79 -3.93
N PHE A 280 -8.17 -15.66 -2.73
CA PHE A 280 -7.08 -16.48 -2.23
C PHE A 280 -5.77 -16.42 -3.04
N ASN A 281 -5.67 -15.54 -4.05
CA ASN A 281 -4.46 -15.29 -4.81
C ASN A 281 -3.65 -14.18 -4.16
N LYS A 282 -2.54 -14.56 -3.52
CA LYS A 282 -1.62 -13.68 -2.80
C LYS A 282 -0.93 -12.62 -3.66
N LEU A 283 -0.88 -12.83 -4.98
CA LEU A 283 -0.22 -11.93 -5.92
C LEU A 283 -1.18 -10.89 -6.51
N ASN A 284 -2.49 -11.15 -6.47
CA ASN A 284 -3.48 -10.18 -6.90
C ASN A 284 -3.77 -9.21 -5.75
N ASN A 285 -3.07 -8.09 -5.70
CA ASN A 285 -3.22 -7.14 -4.61
C ASN A 285 -4.22 -6.03 -4.93
N ASN A 286 -5.03 -6.12 -6.00
CA ASN A 286 -5.98 -5.05 -6.30
C ASN A 286 -6.79 -4.67 -5.06
N PRO A 287 -7.01 -3.37 -4.78
CA PRO A 287 -7.73 -2.97 -3.58
C PRO A 287 -9.11 -3.63 -3.45
N ASP A 288 -9.79 -3.86 -4.57
CA ASP A 288 -11.09 -4.56 -4.63
C ASP A 288 -10.99 -6.06 -4.22
N ASN A 289 -9.79 -6.66 -4.27
CA ASN A 289 -9.52 -8.03 -3.83
C ASN A 289 -9.05 -8.11 -2.37
N ILE A 290 -8.88 -6.98 -1.68
CA ILE A 290 -8.42 -6.94 -0.28
C ILE A 290 -9.56 -6.51 0.62
N ARG A 291 -9.83 -7.31 1.66
CA ARG A 291 -10.80 -6.97 2.71
C ARG A 291 -10.21 -7.13 4.11
N ARG A 292 -10.72 -6.31 5.04
CA ARG A 292 -10.49 -6.49 6.48
C ARG A 292 -11.55 -7.39 7.10
N MET A 293 -11.14 -8.23 8.04
CA MET A 293 -12.05 -9.07 8.82
C MET A 293 -11.46 -9.44 10.19
N HIS A 294 -12.32 -9.91 11.08
CA HIS A 294 -11.92 -10.45 12.38
C HIS A 294 -11.37 -11.87 12.26
N TRP A 295 -10.58 -12.29 13.25
CA TRP A 295 -9.94 -13.62 13.29
C TRP A 295 -10.92 -14.78 13.12
N LYS A 296 -12.06 -14.74 13.82
CA LYS A 296 -13.07 -15.79 13.74
C LYS A 296 -13.65 -15.95 12.33
N GLU A 297 -13.90 -14.83 11.65
CA GLU A 297 -14.44 -14.82 10.29
C GLU A 297 -13.40 -15.28 9.27
N HIS A 298 -12.16 -14.83 9.41
CA HIS A 298 -11.03 -15.27 8.59
C HIS A 298 -10.85 -16.78 8.65
N TRP A 299 -10.81 -17.32 9.86
CA TRP A 299 -10.67 -18.75 10.07
C TRP A 299 -11.83 -19.53 9.45
N LYS A 300 -13.08 -19.07 9.64
CA LYS A 300 -14.26 -19.68 9.03
C LYS A 300 -14.19 -19.67 7.50
N THR A 301 -13.73 -18.57 6.91
CA THR A 301 -13.55 -18.44 5.46
C THR A 301 -12.56 -19.48 4.93
N HIS A 302 -11.39 -19.60 5.56
CA HIS A 302 -10.38 -20.59 5.17
C HIS A 302 -10.84 -22.04 5.40
N TYR A 303 -11.55 -22.30 6.50
CA TYR A 303 -12.13 -23.61 6.77
C TYR A 303 -13.14 -24.00 5.68
N ASN A 304 -14.07 -23.11 5.35
CA ASN A 304 -15.08 -23.36 4.31
C ASN A 304 -14.43 -23.57 2.93
N PHE A 305 -13.45 -22.73 2.57
CA PHE A 305 -12.74 -22.86 1.29
C PHE A 305 -11.99 -24.18 1.17
N THR A 306 -11.24 -24.58 2.21
CA THR A 306 -10.49 -25.85 2.22
C THR A 306 -11.43 -27.05 2.24
N SER A 307 -12.55 -26.99 2.98
CA SER A 307 -13.58 -28.02 2.96
C SER A 307 -14.22 -28.18 1.58
N MET A 308 -14.57 -27.07 0.93
CA MET A 308 -15.13 -27.07 -0.42
C MET A 308 -14.16 -27.63 -1.45
N LYS A 309 -12.89 -27.22 -1.41
CA LYS A 309 -11.84 -27.79 -2.27
C LYS A 309 -11.66 -29.28 -2.02
N HIS A 310 -11.63 -29.72 -0.76
CA HIS A 310 -11.50 -31.15 -0.47
C HIS A 310 -12.67 -31.98 -1.01
N LYS A 311 -13.89 -31.42 -1.08
CA LYS A 311 -15.06 -32.11 -1.65
C LYS A 311 -15.03 -32.15 -3.17
N ASN A 312 -14.68 -31.03 -3.81
CA ASN A 312 -14.98 -30.82 -5.24
C ASN A 312 -13.75 -30.87 -6.15
N ASP A 313 -12.53 -30.74 -5.61
CA ASP A 313 -11.29 -30.63 -6.38
C ASP A 313 -10.46 -31.93 -6.22
N ALA A 314 -10.37 -32.71 -7.30
CA ALA A 314 -9.62 -33.97 -7.33
C ALA A 314 -8.10 -33.75 -7.27
N GLU A 315 -7.58 -32.76 -8.01
CA GLU A 315 -6.16 -32.43 -8.00
C GLU A 315 -5.70 -31.96 -6.62
N TYR A 316 -6.52 -31.16 -5.93
CA TYR A 316 -6.25 -30.74 -4.57
C TYR A 316 -6.14 -31.92 -3.60
N ARG A 317 -7.05 -32.91 -3.72
CA ARG A 317 -6.99 -34.15 -2.92
C ARG A 317 -5.75 -34.97 -3.22
N GLU A 318 -5.37 -35.10 -4.48
CA GLU A 318 -4.17 -35.82 -4.89
C GLU A 318 -2.90 -35.14 -4.33
N LYS A 319 -2.80 -33.82 -4.46
CA LYS A 319 -1.70 -33.02 -3.89
C LYS A 319 -1.62 -33.18 -2.37
N LEU A 320 -2.76 -33.16 -1.68
CA LEU A 320 -2.82 -33.42 -0.24
C LEU A 320 -2.39 -34.84 0.12
N SER A 321 -2.74 -35.83 -0.71
CA SER A 321 -2.33 -37.23 -0.51
C SER A 321 -0.81 -37.38 -0.63
N LYS A 322 -0.22 -36.90 -1.73
CA LYS A 322 1.23 -36.90 -1.95
C LYS A 322 1.98 -36.16 -0.84
N GLY A 323 1.45 -35.03 -0.40
CA GLY A 323 2.01 -34.27 0.72
C GLY A 323 1.99 -35.05 2.04
N ARG A 324 0.89 -35.75 2.33
CA ARG A 324 0.78 -36.62 3.51
C ARG A 324 1.72 -37.81 3.42
N GLU A 325 1.81 -38.45 2.27
CA GLU A 325 2.73 -39.57 2.04
C GLU A 325 4.18 -39.16 2.29
N LYS A 326 4.62 -38.03 1.72
CA LYS A 326 5.96 -37.47 1.96
C LYS A 326 6.20 -37.10 3.42
N TYR A 327 5.18 -36.57 4.11
CA TYR A 327 5.31 -36.24 5.54
C TYR A 327 5.49 -37.52 6.38
N TRP A 328 4.70 -38.55 6.08
CA TRP A 328 4.71 -39.82 6.82
C TRP A 328 5.82 -40.78 6.41
N SER A 329 6.47 -40.59 5.25
CA SER A 329 7.64 -41.37 4.86
C SER A 329 8.85 -41.09 5.76
N ASP A 330 8.93 -39.89 6.33
CA ASP A 330 9.97 -39.49 7.28
C ASP A 330 9.75 -40.15 8.66
N LYS A 331 10.74 -40.93 9.09
CA LYS A 331 10.75 -41.63 10.38
C LYS A 331 10.65 -40.65 11.56
N LYS A 332 11.29 -39.48 11.50
CA LYS A 332 11.25 -38.48 12.58
C LYS A 332 9.84 -37.96 12.81
N ASN A 333 9.09 -37.72 11.73
CA ASN A 333 7.70 -37.26 11.82
C ASN A 333 6.80 -38.34 12.44
N ARG A 334 6.99 -39.61 12.06
CA ARG A 334 6.24 -40.74 12.64
C ARG A 334 6.51 -40.89 14.14
N GLU A 335 7.77 -40.82 14.56
CA GLU A 335 8.16 -40.91 15.97
C GLU A 335 7.63 -39.74 16.80
N ALA A 336 7.80 -38.51 16.31
CA ALA A 336 7.27 -37.31 16.96
C ALA A 336 5.75 -37.37 17.10
N TYR A 337 5.04 -37.83 16.07
CA TYR A 337 3.60 -38.03 16.12
C TYR A 337 3.21 -39.11 17.14
N SER A 338 3.88 -40.26 17.13
CA SER A 338 3.62 -41.36 18.06
C SER A 338 3.79 -40.93 19.51
N LYS A 339 4.87 -40.20 19.81
CA LYS A 339 5.12 -39.62 21.15
C LYS A 339 3.99 -38.68 21.56
N ARG A 340 3.65 -37.71 20.71
CA ARG A 340 2.56 -36.75 20.97
C ARG A 340 1.21 -37.43 21.16
N MET A 341 0.91 -38.46 20.38
CA MET A 341 -0.33 -39.23 20.51
C MET A 341 -0.36 -40.04 21.81
N THR A 342 0.76 -40.63 22.21
CA THR A 342 0.89 -41.36 23.47
C THR A 342 0.65 -40.43 24.66
N GLU A 343 1.32 -39.27 24.68
CA GLU A 343 1.13 -38.25 25.72
C GLU A 343 -0.33 -37.77 25.81
N ARG A 344 -0.93 -37.48 24.64
CA ARG A 344 -2.34 -37.06 24.57
C ARG A 344 -3.28 -38.16 25.07
N ASN A 345 -3.03 -39.41 24.69
CA ASN A 345 -3.82 -40.55 25.13
C ASN A 345 -3.73 -40.73 26.64
N LEU A 346 -2.53 -40.76 27.21
CA LEU A 346 -2.33 -40.84 28.66
C LEU A 346 -3.08 -39.72 29.40
N LYS A 347 -3.03 -38.49 28.87
CA LYS A 347 -3.76 -37.35 29.45
C LYS A 347 -5.29 -37.54 29.37
N ASN A 348 -5.80 -38.05 28.25
CA ASN A 348 -7.23 -38.31 28.07
C ASN A 348 -7.71 -39.46 28.98
N TRP A 349 -6.94 -40.55 29.09
CA TRP A 349 -7.24 -41.68 29.96
C TRP A 349 -7.18 -41.35 31.45
N LYS A 350 -6.61 -40.20 31.87
CA LYS A 350 -6.76 -39.73 33.26
C LYS A 350 -8.14 -39.15 33.55
N LYS A 351 -8.89 -38.70 32.54
CA LYS A 351 -10.22 -38.09 32.71
C LYS A 351 -11.28 -39.20 32.85
N LYS A 352 -12.05 -39.18 33.94
CA LYS A 352 -13.07 -40.19 34.26
C LYS A 352 -14.10 -40.35 33.12
N ASP A 353 -14.73 -39.26 32.69
CA ASP A 353 -15.76 -39.28 31.64
C ASP A 353 -15.25 -39.82 30.31
N TYR A 354 -14.00 -39.50 29.95
CA TYR A 354 -13.38 -40.02 28.72
C TYR A 354 -13.15 -41.52 28.82
N ARG A 355 -12.64 -42.02 29.96
CA ARG A 355 -12.44 -43.46 30.18
C ARG A 355 -13.73 -44.23 30.06
N GLU A 356 -14.77 -43.80 30.77
CA GLU A 356 -16.07 -44.48 30.79
C GLU A 356 -16.68 -44.55 29.39
N LYS A 357 -16.67 -43.43 28.66
CA LYS A 357 -17.14 -43.37 27.27
C LYS A 357 -16.31 -44.26 26.34
N MET A 358 -14.98 -44.24 26.48
CA MET A 358 -14.10 -45.05 25.65
C MET A 358 -14.22 -46.55 25.92
N ILE A 359 -14.44 -46.96 27.17
CA ILE A 359 -14.67 -48.38 27.53
C ILE A 359 -15.92 -48.90 26.82
N LEU A 360 -17.02 -48.14 26.88
CA LEU A 360 -18.27 -48.49 26.19
C LEU A 360 -18.06 -48.57 24.68
N THR A 361 -17.46 -47.54 24.09
CA THR A 361 -17.20 -47.47 22.64
C THR A 361 -16.30 -48.61 22.16
N LEU A 362 -15.20 -48.88 22.89
CA LEU A 362 -14.29 -49.97 22.54
C LEU A 362 -14.96 -51.33 22.68
N SER A 363 -15.81 -51.53 23.70
CA SER A 363 -16.58 -52.76 23.87
C SER A 363 -17.52 -52.99 22.68
N GLU A 364 -18.23 -51.96 22.22
CA GLU A 364 -19.12 -52.04 21.06
C GLU A 364 -18.37 -52.33 19.76
N VAL A 365 -17.29 -51.58 19.50
CA VAL A 365 -16.44 -51.79 18.32
C VAL A 365 -15.88 -53.21 18.31
N TYR A 366 -15.44 -53.69 19.47
CA TYR A 366 -14.88 -55.02 19.60
C TYR A 366 -15.92 -56.13 19.38
N LYS A 367 -17.12 -55.99 19.96
CA LYS A 367 -18.25 -56.91 19.73
C LYS A 367 -18.63 -56.94 18.25
N ARG A 368 -18.67 -55.79 17.59
CA ARG A 368 -18.96 -55.68 16.16
C ARG A 368 -17.87 -56.35 15.31
N TYR A 369 -16.60 -56.08 15.60
CA TYR A 369 -15.48 -56.68 14.90
C TYR A 369 -15.48 -58.21 15.00
N LEU A 370 -15.69 -58.76 16.20
CA LEU A 370 -15.77 -60.22 16.39
C LEU A 370 -17.00 -60.86 15.71
N LYS A 371 -18.08 -60.09 15.52
CA LYS A 371 -19.25 -60.55 14.77
C LYS A 371 -18.97 -60.61 13.27
N GLU A 372 -18.22 -59.63 12.74
CA GLU A 372 -17.81 -59.58 11.33
C GLU A 372 -16.64 -60.53 11.02
N HIS A 373 -15.85 -60.91 12.04
CA HIS A 373 -14.66 -61.77 11.94
C HIS A 373 -14.65 -62.90 12.98
N PRO A 374 -15.54 -63.90 12.87
CA PRO A 374 -15.63 -65.01 13.82
C PRO A 374 -14.37 -65.88 13.88
N GLU A 375 -13.60 -65.95 12.80
CA GLU A 375 -12.32 -66.67 12.72
C GLU A 375 -11.25 -66.13 13.68
N ARG A 376 -11.36 -64.84 14.08
CA ARG A 376 -10.43 -64.19 15.00
C ARG A 376 -10.75 -64.44 16.47
N ILE A 377 -11.92 -65.01 16.79
CA ILE A 377 -12.36 -65.22 18.18
C ILE A 377 -11.35 -66.06 18.96
N GLU A 378 -10.85 -67.14 18.36
CA GLU A 378 -9.92 -68.06 19.03
C GLU A 378 -8.54 -67.42 19.28
N GLU A 379 -8.06 -66.59 18.34
CA GLU A 379 -6.86 -65.80 18.50
C GLU A 379 -6.98 -64.81 19.67
N PHE A 380 -8.11 -64.10 19.74
CA PHE A 380 -8.37 -63.16 20.82
C PHE A 380 -8.48 -63.83 22.19
N ARG A 381 -9.11 -65.00 22.27
CA ARG A 381 -9.19 -65.79 23.52
C ARG A 381 -7.80 -66.18 24.02
N LYS A 382 -6.91 -66.63 23.13
CA LYS A 382 -5.53 -66.96 23.46
C LYS A 382 -4.77 -65.74 23.96
N THR A 383 -4.84 -64.62 23.23
CA THR A 383 -4.14 -63.38 23.61
C THR A 383 -4.67 -62.79 24.92
N ALA A 384 -6.00 -62.80 25.14
CA ALA A 384 -6.60 -62.38 26.40
C ALA A 384 -6.15 -63.25 27.57
N SER A 385 -6.09 -64.57 27.38
CA SER A 385 -5.61 -65.52 28.39
C SER A 385 -4.14 -65.29 28.77
N ILE A 386 -3.28 -65.09 27.77
CA ILE A 386 -1.86 -64.77 27.98
C ILE A 386 -1.70 -63.42 28.71
N THR A 387 -2.47 -62.41 28.30
CA THR A 387 -2.44 -61.08 28.90
C THR A 387 -2.91 -61.12 30.34
N MET A 388 -4.00 -61.82 30.64
CA MET A 388 -4.50 -61.99 32.01
C MET A 388 -3.49 -62.72 32.88
N LYS A 389 -2.88 -63.82 32.41
CA LYS A 389 -1.81 -64.53 33.16
C LYS A 389 -0.64 -63.60 33.49
N ARG A 390 -0.23 -62.76 32.55
CA ARG A 390 0.84 -61.77 32.76
C ARG A 390 0.44 -60.70 33.78
N LEU A 391 -0.75 -60.13 33.64
CA LEU A 391 -1.26 -59.11 34.57
C LEU A 391 -1.43 -59.68 35.99
N TRP A 392 -1.86 -60.94 36.10
CA TRP A 392 -1.92 -61.66 37.38
C TRP A 392 -0.54 -61.94 37.99
N GLY A 393 0.56 -61.75 37.27
CA GLY A 393 1.91 -61.79 37.83
C GLY A 393 2.32 -60.50 38.54
N ILE A 394 1.59 -59.40 38.34
CA ILE A 394 1.93 -58.07 38.87
C ILE A 394 1.24 -57.88 40.23
N PRO A 395 1.98 -57.74 41.35
CA PRO A 395 1.40 -57.63 42.70
C PRO A 395 0.38 -56.49 42.85
N GLU A 396 0.67 -55.33 42.25
CA GLU A 396 -0.21 -54.15 42.27
C GLU A 396 -1.55 -54.41 41.57
N TYR A 397 -1.55 -55.23 40.51
CA TYR A 397 -2.77 -55.61 39.80
C TYR A 397 -3.61 -56.61 40.59
N LYS A 398 -2.97 -57.53 41.34
CA LYS A 398 -3.69 -58.42 42.27
C LYS A 398 -4.39 -57.62 43.37
N GLN A 399 -3.71 -56.60 43.91
CA GLN A 399 -4.23 -55.76 44.99
C GLN A 399 -5.51 -55.03 44.58
N LEU A 400 -5.54 -54.47 43.36
CA LEU A 400 -6.72 -53.82 42.77
C LEU A 400 -7.97 -54.72 42.64
N PHE A 401 -7.80 -56.04 42.60
CA PHE A 401 -8.93 -56.99 42.56
C PHE A 401 -9.43 -57.40 43.95
N HIS A 402 -8.59 -57.24 44.98
CA HIS A 402 -8.95 -57.50 46.38
C HIS A 402 -9.53 -56.27 47.08
N GLU A 403 -9.30 -55.06 46.57
CA GLU A 403 -9.89 -53.79 47.05
C GLU A 403 -11.34 -53.56 46.59
N LYS A 404 -12.10 -54.62 46.31
CA LYS A 404 -13.49 -54.51 45.82
C LYS A 404 -14.52 -54.35 46.92
#